data_AF-A0A7J9M6Z2-F1
#
_entry.id   AF-A0A7J9M6Z2-F1
#
_cell.length_a   1.000
_cell.length_b   1.000
_cell.length_c   1.000
_cell.angle_alpha   90.00
_cell.angle_beta   90.00
_cell.angle_gamma   90.00
#
_symmetry.space_group_name_H-M   'P 1'
#
loop_
_entity.id
_entity.type
_entity.pdbx_description
1 polymer ?
#
loop_
_entity_poly.entity_id
_entity_poly.type
_entity_poly.pdbx_seq_one_letter_code
_entity_poly.pdbx_strand_id
1 'polypeptide(L)'
;MTRVSREFGNTMQKEAASAVSADVIFASSRFPNYKIGANNQIVDAKEDPKVLTMKEVVARETALLLEQQKRLSVRDLASKFEKGLAAAAKLSEEARLREAASLEKHVLLKKLRDALESLKGRVAGRNKDDVEEAIAMVEALAIQLTQREGELLQEKTEVKKRANFLKQ
;
A
#
# COMPACT_ATOMS: atom_id res chain seq x y z
N MET A 1 -42.11 65.49 2.07
CA MET A 1 -40.66 65.24 1.94
C MET A 1 -40.31 64.19 2.98
N THR A 2 -40.20 62.93 2.57
CA THR A 2 -40.14 61.76 3.47
C THR A 2 -39.04 60.82 2.99
N ARG A 3 -38.22 60.35 3.94
CA ARG A 3 -36.90 59.71 3.78
C ARG A 3 -36.96 58.30 3.18
N VAL A 4 -35.91 57.92 2.44
CA VAL A 4 -35.52 56.52 2.21
C VAL A 4 -34.03 56.37 2.55
N SER A 5 -33.72 55.65 3.63
CA SER A 5 -32.36 55.20 3.94
C SER A 5 -32.08 53.89 3.20
N ARG A 6 -30.99 53.84 2.44
CA ARG A 6 -30.54 52.62 1.76
C ARG A 6 -29.58 51.87 2.67
N GLU A 7 -30.08 50.81 3.31
CA GLU A 7 -29.28 49.82 4.04
C GLU A 7 -28.33 49.11 3.07
N PHE A 8 -27.01 49.23 3.30
CA PHE A 8 -26.00 48.40 2.63
C PHE A 8 -25.92 47.04 3.33
N GLY A 9 -26.92 46.19 3.10
CA GLY A 9 -26.81 44.76 3.38
C GLY A 9 -25.98 44.11 2.27
N ASN A 10 -24.70 43.84 2.54
CA ASN A 10 -23.80 43.24 1.58
C ASN A 10 -24.31 41.85 1.19
N THR A 11 -24.77 41.79 -0.04
CA THR A 11 -25.34 40.67 -0.78
C THR A 11 -24.31 39.59 -1.05
N MET A 12 -24.78 38.34 -1.03
CA MET A 12 -24.37 37.24 -1.92
C MET A 12 -22.88 36.89 -2.00
N GLN A 13 -22.55 35.67 -1.53
CA GLN A 13 -22.06 34.57 -2.39
C GLN A 13 -21.72 33.37 -1.48
N LYS A 14 -22.70 32.50 -1.26
CA LYS A 14 -22.50 31.19 -0.60
C LYS A 14 -22.16 30.07 -1.61
N GLU A 15 -21.90 30.44 -2.86
CA GLU A 15 -21.58 29.54 -3.99
C GLU A 15 -20.55 30.23 -4.89
N ALA A 16 -19.31 30.38 -4.44
CA ALA A 16 -18.16 30.66 -5.31
C ALA A 16 -16.87 30.66 -4.48
N ALA A 17 -16.41 29.47 -4.10
CA ALA A 17 -14.98 29.24 -4.01
C ALA A 17 -14.71 27.92 -4.73
N SER A 18 -14.64 28.00 -6.07
CA SER A 18 -13.82 27.03 -6.80
C SER A 18 -12.40 27.30 -6.34
N ALA A 19 -11.92 26.50 -5.38
CA ALA A 19 -10.57 26.60 -4.88
C ALA A 19 -9.63 26.19 -6.01
N VAL A 20 -9.12 27.21 -6.72
CA VAL A 20 -8.02 27.10 -7.66
C VAL A 20 -6.77 26.77 -6.85
N SER A 21 -6.52 25.47 -6.65
CA SER A 21 -5.24 24.77 -6.65
C SER A 21 -5.47 23.36 -6.09
N ALA A 22 -5.58 22.36 -6.97
CA ALA A 22 -5.80 20.96 -6.61
C ALA A 22 -4.66 20.36 -5.77
N ASP A 23 -3.52 21.04 -5.66
CA ASP A 23 -2.30 20.55 -5.02
C ASP A 23 -2.14 21.01 -3.55
N VAL A 24 -3.07 21.81 -3.01
CA VAL A 24 -3.00 22.26 -1.61
C VAL A 24 -4.30 21.94 -0.87
N ILE A 25 -4.31 20.78 -0.22
CA ILE A 25 -5.35 20.43 0.74
C ILE A 25 -5.00 21.11 2.07
N PHE A 26 -5.68 22.21 2.38
CA PHE A 26 -5.69 22.71 3.74
C PHE A 26 -6.48 21.73 4.61
N ALA A 27 -5.79 20.97 5.45
CA ALA A 27 -6.44 20.20 6.50
C ALA A 27 -7.30 21.18 7.33
N SER A 28 -8.63 21.09 7.22
CA SER A 28 -9.56 22.02 7.86
C SER A 28 -9.63 21.87 9.38
N SER A 29 -8.74 21.05 9.98
CA SER A 29 -8.63 20.80 11.41
C SER A 29 -7.52 21.61 12.10
N ARG A 30 -6.94 22.63 11.46
CA ARG A 30 -5.84 23.45 12.03
C ARG A 30 -6.28 24.53 13.02
N PHE A 31 -7.53 24.53 13.48
CA PHE A 31 -7.89 25.38 14.62
C PHE A 31 -7.54 24.65 15.91
N PRO A 32 -6.72 25.24 16.80
CA PRO A 32 -6.45 24.65 18.12
C PRO A 32 -7.76 24.42 18.85
N ASN A 33 -7.99 23.20 19.34
CA ASN A 33 -9.16 22.89 20.16
C ASN A 33 -8.93 23.47 21.57
N TYR A 34 -9.05 24.78 21.71
CA TYR A 34 -9.02 25.41 23.02
C TYR A 34 -10.40 25.30 23.69
N LYS A 35 -10.41 25.05 25.00
CA LYS A 35 -11.61 25.20 25.82
C LYS A 35 -11.48 26.51 26.60
N ILE A 36 -12.48 27.37 26.50
CA ILE A 36 -12.54 28.61 27.29
C ILE A 36 -13.06 28.23 28.68
N GLY A 37 -12.22 28.43 29.71
CA GLY A 37 -12.59 28.25 31.11
C GLY A 37 -13.40 29.42 31.66
N ALA A 38 -13.88 29.31 32.90
CA ALA A 38 -14.51 30.43 33.59
C ALA A 38 -13.54 31.63 33.66
N ASN A 39 -14.06 32.84 33.45
CA ASN A 39 -13.31 34.11 33.30
C ASN A 39 -12.57 34.29 31.97
N ASN A 40 -13.04 33.67 30.88
CA ASN A 40 -12.49 33.84 29.52
C ASN A 40 -11.01 33.44 29.39
N GLN A 41 -10.49 32.60 30.29
CA GLN A 41 -9.12 32.12 30.22
C GLN A 41 -9.04 30.91 29.26
N ILE A 42 -8.10 30.97 28.31
CA ILE A 42 -7.80 29.87 27.39
C ILE A 42 -7.10 28.78 28.19
N VAL A 43 -7.73 27.60 28.30
CA VAL A 43 -7.10 26.42 28.92
C VAL A 43 -6.58 25.54 27.80
N ASP A 44 -5.24 25.49 27.65
CA ASP A 44 -4.59 24.59 26.70
C ASP A 44 -4.89 23.14 27.08
N ALA A 45 -5.56 22.42 26.19
CA ALA A 45 -5.69 20.97 26.31
C ALA A 45 -4.30 20.37 26.11
N LYS A 46 -3.83 19.58 27.08
CA LYS A 46 -2.51 18.95 27.04
C LYS A 46 -2.26 18.29 25.69
N GLU A 47 -1.19 18.70 25.03
CA GLU A 47 -0.77 18.19 23.73
C GLU A 47 -0.50 16.69 23.82
N ASP A 48 -1.16 15.90 22.96
CA ASP A 48 -0.82 14.51 22.73
C ASP A 48 0.62 14.42 22.17
N PRO A 49 1.46 13.48 22.64
CA PRO A 49 2.88 13.39 22.27
C PRO A 49 3.15 12.94 20.82
N LYS A 50 2.12 12.97 19.95
CA LYS A 50 2.18 12.51 18.56
C LYS A 50 2.09 13.64 17.52
N VAL A 51 1.95 14.89 17.98
CA VAL A 51 1.94 16.05 17.09
C VAL A 51 3.37 16.49 16.85
N LEU A 52 3.88 16.24 15.64
CA LEU A 52 5.17 16.77 15.21
C LEU A 52 5.17 18.29 15.39
N THR A 53 6.24 18.83 15.97
CA THR A 53 6.32 20.25 16.23
C THR A 53 6.29 21.03 14.91
N MET A 54 5.72 22.24 14.89
CA MET A 54 5.61 23.04 13.66
C MET A 54 6.95 23.26 12.97
N LYS A 55 8.05 23.36 13.74
CA LYS A 55 9.41 23.46 13.19
C LYS A 55 9.83 22.21 12.42
N GLU A 56 9.48 21.02 12.91
CA GLU A 56 9.78 19.77 12.24
C GLU A 56 8.94 19.57 10.97
N VAL A 57 7.67 19.98 11.00
CA VAL A 57 6.80 19.96 9.80
C VAL A 57 7.37 20.87 8.72
N VAL A 58 7.71 22.12 9.08
CA VAL A 58 8.32 23.09 8.16
C VAL A 58 9.66 22.58 7.63
N ALA A 59 10.52 22.01 8.48
CA ALA A 59 11.80 21.46 8.05
C ALA A 59 11.64 20.29 7.06
N ARG A 60 10.69 19.39 7.30
CA ARG A 60 10.39 18.27 6.39
C ARG A 60 9.84 18.73 5.05
N GLU A 61 8.86 19.65 5.05
CA GLU A 61 8.32 20.22 3.81
C GLU A 61 9.39 20.99 3.02
N THR A 62 10.23 21.77 3.70
CA THR A 62 11.32 22.50 3.05
C THR A 62 12.33 21.55 2.42
N ALA A 63 12.68 20.44 3.09
CA ALA A 63 13.56 19.42 2.52
C ALA A 63 12.95 18.76 1.28
N LEU A 64 11.64 18.43 1.32
CA LEU A 64 10.92 17.83 0.19
C LEU A 64 10.86 18.79 -1.01
N LEU A 65 10.55 20.07 -0.78
CA LEU A 65 10.52 21.09 -1.82
C LEU A 65 11.91 21.32 -2.44
N LEU A 66 12.96 21.33 -1.60
CA LEU A 66 14.34 21.46 -2.06
C LEU A 66 14.77 20.25 -2.92
N GLU A 67 14.32 19.05 -2.56
CA GLU A 67 14.52 17.84 -3.35
C GLU A 67 13.76 17.89 -4.69
N GLN A 68 12.52 18.37 -4.70
CA GLN A 68 11.73 18.56 -5.92
C GLN A 68 12.31 19.61 -6.86
N GLN A 69 12.86 20.70 -6.31
CA GLN A 69 13.51 21.75 -7.09
C GLN A 69 14.89 21.34 -7.62
N LYS A 70 15.47 20.25 -7.09
CA LYS A 70 16.77 19.75 -7.53
C LYS A 70 16.70 19.26 -8.98
N ARG A 71 17.22 20.07 -9.90
CA ARG A 71 17.45 19.66 -11.28
C ARG A 71 18.47 18.51 -11.27
N LEU A 72 18.01 17.32 -11.65
CA LEU A 72 18.88 16.15 -11.78
C LEU A 72 19.81 16.38 -12.97
N SER A 73 21.11 16.25 -12.74
CA SER A 73 22.06 16.20 -13.85
C SER A 73 21.90 14.89 -14.62
N VAL A 74 22.35 14.83 -15.88
CA VAL A 74 22.40 13.58 -16.66
C VAL A 74 23.12 12.47 -15.89
N ARG A 75 24.15 12.83 -15.11
CA ARG A 75 24.89 11.93 -14.23
C ARG A 75 24.01 11.37 -13.11
N ASP A 76 23.22 12.23 -12.46
CA ASP A 76 22.29 11.81 -11.41
C ASP A 76 21.21 10.88 -11.97
N LEU A 77 20.74 11.17 -13.19
CA LEU A 77 19.74 10.36 -13.88
C LEU A 77 20.31 8.98 -14.26
N ALA A 78 21.53 8.93 -14.80
CA ALA A 78 22.23 7.69 -15.10
C ALA A 78 22.45 6.84 -13.84
N SER A 79 22.93 7.45 -12.75
CA SER A 79 23.12 6.72 -11.48
C SER A 79 21.80 6.18 -10.92
N LYS A 80 20.69 6.93 -11.03
CA LYS A 80 19.36 6.44 -10.65
C LYS A 80 18.90 5.28 -11.54
N PHE A 81 19.15 5.35 -12.84
CA PHE A 81 18.81 4.29 -13.78
C PHE A 81 19.59 3.00 -13.49
N GLU A 82 20.91 3.09 -13.30
CA GLU A 82 21.75 1.94 -12.96
C GLU A 82 21.31 1.28 -11.64
N LYS A 83 20.99 2.08 -10.62
CA LYS A 83 20.44 1.58 -9.35
C LYS A 83 19.09 0.90 -9.55
N GLY A 84 18.21 1.49 -10.37
CA GLY A 84 16.92 0.92 -10.74
C GLY A 84 17.06 -0.40 -11.49
N LEU A 85 17.98 -0.47 -12.45
CA LEU A 85 18.28 -1.68 -13.21
C LEU A 85 18.84 -2.78 -12.31
N ALA A 86 19.78 -2.44 -11.41
CA ALA A 86 20.32 -3.39 -10.45
C ALA A 86 19.25 -3.90 -9.46
N ALA A 87 18.35 -3.03 -9.00
CA ALA A 87 17.23 -3.42 -8.15
C ALA A 87 16.25 -4.34 -8.89
N ALA A 88 15.91 -4.02 -10.15
CA ALA A 88 15.03 -4.83 -10.99
C ALA A 88 15.64 -6.22 -11.27
N ALA A 89 16.95 -6.29 -11.54
CA ALA A 89 17.64 -7.56 -11.74
C ALA A 89 17.60 -8.44 -10.49
N LYS A 90 17.78 -7.87 -9.30
CA LYS A 90 17.66 -8.61 -8.02
C LYS A 90 16.25 -9.17 -7.83
N LEU A 91 15.22 -8.35 -8.07
CA LEU A 91 13.83 -8.80 -7.96
C LEU A 91 13.50 -9.89 -8.99
N SER A 92 14.08 -9.82 -10.19
CA SER A 92 13.93 -10.86 -11.22
C SER A 92 14.54 -12.19 -10.79
N GLU A 93 15.77 -12.17 -10.23
CA GLU A 93 16.38 -13.40 -9.72
C GLU A 93 15.61 -13.97 -8.52
N GLU A 94 15.15 -13.12 -7.59
CA GLU A 94 14.31 -13.55 -6.48
C GLU A 94 13.01 -14.21 -6.97
N ALA A 95 12.37 -13.65 -8.00
CA ALA A 95 11.19 -14.24 -8.61
C ALA A 95 11.50 -15.61 -9.22
N ARG A 96 12.63 -15.76 -9.92
CA ARG A 96 13.08 -17.03 -10.52
C ARG A 96 13.36 -18.10 -9.46
N LEU A 97 14.00 -17.72 -8.36
CA LEU A 97 14.25 -18.61 -7.23
C LEU A 97 12.94 -19.04 -6.55
N ARG A 98 11.98 -18.14 -6.38
CA ARG A 98 10.66 -18.47 -5.85
C ARG A 98 9.88 -19.42 -6.76
N GLU A 99 9.95 -19.23 -8.08
CA GLU A 99 9.33 -20.12 -9.07
C GLU A 99 9.92 -21.54 -8.99
N ALA A 100 11.26 -21.65 -8.93
CA ALA A 100 11.94 -22.92 -8.76
C ALA A 100 11.57 -23.62 -7.43
N ALA A 101 11.54 -22.87 -6.33
CA ALA A 101 11.11 -23.40 -5.03
C ALA A 101 9.63 -23.82 -5.01
N SER A 102 8.77 -23.19 -5.81
CA SER A 102 7.36 -23.59 -5.96
C SER A 102 7.22 -24.93 -6.66
N LEU A 103 7.99 -25.16 -7.73
CA LEU A 103 8.04 -26.45 -8.42
C LEU A 103 8.49 -27.58 -7.49
N GLU A 104 9.47 -27.31 -6.62
CA GLU A 104 9.92 -28.28 -5.63
C GLU A 104 8.83 -28.62 -4.60
N LYS A 105 7.99 -27.65 -4.20
CA LYS A 105 6.84 -27.90 -3.31
C LYS A 105 5.84 -28.88 -3.93
N HIS A 106 5.55 -28.76 -5.23
CA HIS A 106 4.69 -29.72 -5.93
C HIS A 106 5.26 -31.13 -5.93
N VAL A 107 6.57 -31.27 -6.16
CA VAL A 107 7.25 -32.57 -6.10
C VAL A 107 7.17 -33.16 -4.69
N LEU A 108 7.37 -32.35 -3.66
CA LEU A 108 7.29 -32.79 -2.27
C LEU A 108 5.88 -33.23 -1.88
N LEU A 109 4.85 -32.43 -2.22
CA LEU A 109 3.45 -32.77 -1.96
C LEU A 109 3.04 -34.06 -2.68
N LYS A 110 3.48 -34.25 -3.93
CA LYS A 110 3.26 -35.50 -4.66
C LYS A 110 3.89 -36.70 -3.95
N LYS A 111 5.18 -36.60 -3.58
CA LYS A 111 5.87 -37.68 -2.86
C LYS A 111 5.22 -37.99 -1.51
N LEU A 112 4.75 -36.96 -0.79
CA LEU A 112 4.04 -37.12 0.47
C LEU A 112 2.71 -37.87 0.26
N ARG A 113 1.92 -37.48 -0.74
CA ARG A 113 0.69 -38.17 -1.11
C ARG A 113 0.94 -39.63 -1.46
N ASP A 114 1.94 -39.91 -2.30
CA ASP A 114 2.30 -41.28 -2.70
C ASP A 114 2.71 -42.14 -1.49
N ALA A 115 3.45 -41.55 -0.54
CA ALA A 115 3.84 -42.23 0.70
C ALA A 115 2.65 -42.51 1.63
N LEU A 116 1.71 -41.55 1.75
CA LEU A 116 0.49 -41.73 2.53
C LEU A 116 -0.44 -42.77 1.90
N GLU A 117 -0.55 -42.81 0.57
CA GLU A 117 -1.33 -43.82 -0.15
C GLU A 117 -0.75 -45.23 0.07
N SER A 118 0.57 -45.36 0.04
CA SER A 118 1.26 -46.60 0.40
C SER A 118 1.05 -46.99 1.86
N LEU A 119 0.98 -46.02 2.78
CA LEU A 119 0.71 -46.28 4.19
C LEU A 119 -0.74 -46.72 4.42
N LYS A 120 -1.71 -46.09 3.74
CA LYS A 120 -3.14 -46.41 3.80
C LYS A 120 -3.41 -47.89 3.51
N GLY A 121 -2.73 -48.46 2.52
CA GLY A 121 -2.84 -49.89 2.19
C GLY A 121 -2.28 -50.86 3.24
N ARG A 122 -1.55 -50.36 4.24
CA ARG A 122 -0.90 -51.14 5.31
C ARG A 122 -1.51 -50.93 6.70
N VAL A 123 -2.37 -49.92 6.88
CA VAL A 123 -3.02 -49.60 8.16
C VAL A 123 -4.51 -49.94 8.14
N ALA A 124 -5.10 -50.16 9.33
CA ALA A 124 -6.51 -50.52 9.48
C ALA A 124 -7.14 -49.82 10.70
N GLY A 125 -8.48 -49.77 10.73
CA GLY A 125 -9.25 -49.12 11.79
C GLY A 125 -9.01 -47.61 11.83
N ARG A 126 -9.01 -47.01 13.03
CA ARG A 126 -8.85 -45.57 13.22
C ARG A 126 -7.60 -44.99 12.55
N ASN A 127 -6.48 -45.71 12.55
CA ASN A 127 -5.25 -45.25 11.90
C ASN A 127 -5.41 -45.12 10.38
N LYS A 128 -6.30 -45.90 9.76
CA LYS A 128 -6.61 -45.77 8.35
C LYS A 128 -7.44 -44.51 8.09
N ASP A 129 -8.41 -44.23 8.94
CA ASP A 129 -9.23 -43.02 8.88
C ASP A 129 -8.34 -41.76 9.01
N ASP A 130 -7.39 -41.76 9.95
CA ASP A 130 -6.43 -40.66 10.15
C ASP A 130 -5.52 -40.46 8.90
N VAL A 131 -5.10 -41.55 8.26
CA VAL A 131 -4.30 -41.47 7.02
C VAL A 131 -5.14 -40.97 5.84
N GLU A 132 -6.41 -41.36 5.75
CA GLU A 132 -7.34 -40.84 4.74
C GLU A 132 -7.58 -39.33 4.93
N GLU A 133 -7.73 -38.86 6.17
CA GLU A 133 -7.83 -37.44 6.48
C GLU A 133 -6.55 -36.67 6.09
N ALA A 134 -5.37 -37.24 6.41
CA ALA A 134 -4.09 -36.66 6.02
C ALA A 134 -3.92 -36.55 4.49
N ILE A 135 -4.38 -37.56 3.74
CA ILE A 135 -4.39 -37.52 2.27
C ILE A 135 -5.29 -36.38 1.78
N ALA A 136 -6.50 -36.25 2.33
CA ALA A 136 -7.42 -35.17 1.96
C ALA A 136 -6.83 -33.78 2.23
N MET A 137 -6.14 -33.59 3.36
CA MET A 137 -5.43 -32.33 3.66
C MET A 137 -4.32 -32.03 2.65
N VAL A 138 -3.53 -33.05 2.27
CA VAL A 138 -2.44 -32.88 1.28
C VAL A 138 -3.01 -32.54 -0.10
N GLU A 139 -4.13 -33.14 -0.50
CA GLU A 139 -4.82 -32.81 -1.75
C GLU A 139 -5.37 -31.38 -1.74
N ALA A 140 -5.98 -30.94 -0.63
CA ALA A 140 -6.44 -29.57 -0.47
C ALA A 140 -5.29 -28.56 -0.59
N LEU A 141 -4.13 -28.84 0.02
CA LEU A 141 -2.94 -28.01 -0.10
C LEU A 141 -2.40 -27.96 -1.54
N ALA A 142 -2.40 -29.09 -2.26
CA ALA A 142 -1.97 -29.13 -3.66
C ALA A 142 -2.88 -28.29 -4.57
N ILE A 143 -4.20 -28.32 -4.33
CA ILE A 143 -5.17 -27.48 -5.06
C ILE A 143 -4.91 -25.99 -4.78
N GLN A 144 -4.77 -25.61 -3.50
CA GLN A 144 -4.49 -24.21 -3.13
C GLN A 144 -3.19 -23.69 -3.73
N LEU A 145 -2.13 -24.51 -3.75
CA LEU A 145 -0.85 -24.15 -4.34
C LEU A 145 -0.99 -23.88 -5.85
N THR A 146 -1.69 -24.77 -6.56
CA THR A 146 -1.95 -24.63 -8.00
C THR A 146 -2.79 -23.39 -8.31
N GLN A 147 -3.82 -23.11 -7.50
CA GLN A 147 -4.65 -21.93 -7.66
C GLN A 147 -3.84 -20.64 -7.50
N ARG A 148 -3.05 -20.54 -6.42
CA ARG A 148 -2.20 -19.37 -6.17
C ARG A 148 -1.18 -19.13 -7.28
N GLU A 149 -0.62 -20.20 -7.84
CA GLU A 149 0.27 -20.10 -9.01
C GLU A 149 -0.46 -19.60 -10.26
N GLY A 150 -1.70 -20.02 -10.48
CA GLY A 150 -2.55 -19.51 -11.55
C GLY A 150 -2.83 -18.00 -11.43
N GLU A 151 -3.16 -17.53 -10.22
CA GLU A 151 -3.34 -16.11 -9.92
C GLU A 151 -2.05 -15.31 -10.18
N LEU A 152 -0.90 -15.83 -9.73
CA LEU A 152 0.40 -15.20 -9.95
C LEU A 152 0.75 -15.12 -11.44
N LEU A 153 0.45 -16.18 -12.20
CA LEU A 153 0.65 -16.19 -13.65
C LEU A 153 -0.22 -15.13 -14.34
N GLN A 154 -1.48 -14.99 -13.94
CA GLN A 154 -2.37 -13.95 -14.44
C GLN A 154 -1.80 -12.56 -14.13
N GLU A 155 -1.42 -12.28 -12.89
CA GLU A 155 -0.82 -11.00 -12.48
C GLU A 155 0.43 -10.68 -13.31
N LYS A 156 1.31 -11.68 -13.54
CA LYS A 156 2.49 -11.54 -14.40
C LYS A 156 2.14 -11.11 -15.82
N THR A 157 1.05 -11.64 -16.39
CA THR A 157 0.58 -11.21 -17.72
C THR A 157 0.03 -9.79 -17.72
N GLU A 158 -0.71 -9.37 -16.69
CA GLU A 158 -1.24 -8.02 -16.56
C GLU A 158 -0.13 -6.99 -16.38
N VAL A 159 0.86 -7.29 -15.54
CA VAL A 159 2.08 -6.49 -15.38
C VAL A 159 2.83 -6.37 -16.70
N LYS A 160 2.97 -7.48 -17.45
CA LYS A 160 3.61 -7.46 -18.78
C LYS A 160 2.85 -6.57 -19.76
N LYS A 161 1.51 -6.60 -19.75
CA LYS A 161 0.68 -5.68 -20.55
C LYS A 161 0.95 -4.21 -20.17
N ARG A 162 0.90 -3.88 -18.87
CA ARG A 162 1.22 -2.52 -18.36
C ARG A 162 2.62 -2.06 -18.75
N ALA A 163 3.61 -2.93 -18.63
CA ALA A 163 4.99 -2.62 -19.01
C ALA A 163 5.14 -2.38 -20.52
N ASN A 164 4.37 -3.08 -21.37
CA ASN A 164 4.37 -2.82 -22.81
C ASN A 164 3.78 -1.45 -23.15
N PHE A 165 2.76 -0.99 -22.43
CA PHE A 165 2.23 0.38 -22.62
C PHE A 165 3.25 1.46 -22.27
N LEU A 166 4.15 1.21 -21.32
CA LEU A 166 5.21 2.16 -20.94
C LEU A 166 6.39 2.21 -21.92
N LYS A 167 6.48 1.25 -22.85
CA LYS A 167 7.54 1.22 -23.88
C LYS A 167 7.16 1.96 -25.16
N GLN A 168 5.89 2.34 -25.31
CA GLN A 168 5.41 3.21 -26.39
C GLN A 168 5.66 4.67 -26.03
#